data_AF-A0A520J4D7-F1
#
_entry.id   AF-A0A520J4D7-F1
#
_cell.length_a   1.000
_cell.length_b   1.000
_cell.length_c   1.000
_cell.angle_alpha   90.00
_cell.angle_beta   90.00
_cell.angle_gamma   90.00
#
_symmetry.space_group_name_H-M   'P 1'
#
loop_
_entity.id
_entity.type
_entity.pdbx_description
1 polymer ?
#
loop_
_entity_poly.entity_id
_entity_poly.type
_entity_poly.pdbx_seq_one_letter_code
_entity_poly.pdbx_strand_id
1 'polypeptide(L)'
;MKTLSYQSVTLNIFVLLFLTTLVMGCKDGKPDLNTVKHQRFVGIRKQDTTIAVIKVAGTDFYGSMEVLYHVGMKDSGIVKGKLYGDTLFAGDYYHLHDGQDHWMRVPLRLLKRQNK
;
A
#
# COMPACT_ATOMS: atom_id res chain seq x y z
N MET A 1 -32.74 37.22 -38.62
CA MET A 1 -31.59 37.44 -37.69
C MET A 1 -31.84 36.82 -36.30
N LYS A 2 -32.36 35.59 -36.20
CA LYS A 2 -32.58 34.87 -34.91
C LYS A 2 -31.96 33.47 -34.87
N THR A 3 -31.66 32.88 -36.04
CA THR A 3 -31.11 31.53 -36.19
C THR A 3 -29.62 31.43 -35.79
N LEU A 4 -28.83 32.48 -36.06
CA LEU A 4 -27.40 32.54 -35.69
C LEU A 4 -27.17 32.57 -34.16
N SER A 5 -28.09 33.19 -33.41
CA SER A 5 -28.01 33.21 -31.93
C SER A 5 -28.29 31.82 -31.34
N TYR A 6 -29.27 31.11 -31.89
CA TYR A 6 -29.67 29.79 -31.41
C TYR A 6 -28.60 28.71 -31.66
N GLN A 7 -27.89 28.77 -32.79
CA GLN A 7 -26.75 27.90 -33.07
C GLN A 7 -25.56 28.17 -32.14
N SER A 8 -25.30 29.44 -31.80
CA SER A 8 -24.24 29.81 -30.85
C SER A 8 -24.56 29.31 -29.43
N VAL A 9 -25.82 29.43 -28.98
CA VAL A 9 -26.23 28.97 -27.65
C VAL A 9 -26.16 27.44 -27.53
N THR A 10 -26.59 26.71 -28.56
CA THR A 10 -26.55 25.23 -28.57
C THR A 10 -25.11 24.70 -28.61
N LEU A 11 -24.20 25.35 -29.34
CA LEU A 11 -22.77 25.00 -29.36
C LEU A 11 -22.12 25.21 -27.97
N ASN A 12 -22.44 26.33 -27.30
CA ASN A 12 -21.92 26.61 -25.96
C ASN A 12 -22.42 25.60 -24.91
N ILE A 13 -23.67 25.15 -25.01
CA ILE A 13 -24.21 24.10 -24.12
C ILE A 13 -23.47 22.78 -24.36
N PHE A 14 -23.18 22.42 -25.61
CA PHE A 14 -22.47 21.20 -25.94
C PHE A 14 -21.01 21.21 -25.44
N VAL A 15 -20.33 22.36 -25.57
CA VAL A 15 -18.97 22.55 -25.03
C VAL A 15 -18.98 22.44 -23.50
N LEU A 16 -19.97 23.03 -22.83
CA LEU A 16 -20.09 22.96 -21.38
C LEU A 16 -20.33 21.52 -20.89
N LEU A 17 -21.20 20.77 -21.58
CA LEU A 17 -21.46 19.35 -21.29
C LEU A 17 -20.23 18.47 -21.53
N PHE A 18 -19.47 18.74 -22.59
CA PHE A 18 -18.23 18.02 -22.84
C PHE A 18 -17.18 18.31 -21.76
N LEU A 19 -17.08 19.56 -21.32
CA LEU A 19 -16.14 19.97 -20.27
C LEU A 19 -16.45 19.32 -18.91
N THR A 20 -17.73 19.12 -18.57
CA THR A 20 -18.10 18.45 -17.30
C THR A 20 -17.77 16.95 -17.31
N THR A 21 -17.79 16.29 -18.47
CA THR A 21 -17.39 14.86 -18.56
C THR A 21 -15.90 14.64 -18.35
N LEU A 22 -15.05 15.62 -18.66
CA LEU A 22 -13.59 15.55 -18.45
C LEU A 22 -13.20 15.62 -16.96
N VAL A 23 -14.04 16.23 -16.10
CA VAL A 23 -13.75 16.38 -14.66
C VAL A 23 -14.20 15.17 -13.84
N MET A 24 -15.03 14.27 -14.40
CA MET A 24 -15.37 12.99 -13.77
C MET A 24 -14.28 11.93 -13.97
N GLY A 25 -13.02 12.34 -13.89
CA GLY A 25 -11.85 11.47 -14.02
C GLY A 25 -11.80 10.41 -12.93
N CYS A 26 -11.44 9.20 -13.35
CA CYS A 26 -11.17 7.97 -12.61
C CYS A 26 -11.15 8.08 -11.07
N LYS A 27 -12.13 7.45 -10.42
CA LYS A 27 -11.92 6.94 -9.06
C LYS A 27 -10.90 5.81 -9.15
N ASP A 28 -9.71 6.05 -8.60
CA ASP A 28 -8.71 4.99 -8.41
C ASP A 28 -9.36 3.92 -7.53
N GLY A 29 -9.67 2.74 -8.10
CA GLY A 29 -10.26 1.61 -7.37
C GLY A 29 -9.31 0.95 -6.36
N LYS A 30 -8.21 1.62 -6.03
CA LYS A 30 -7.21 1.14 -5.09
C LYS A 30 -7.77 1.34 -3.68
N PRO A 31 -7.71 0.31 -2.81
CA PRO A 31 -8.18 0.44 -1.45
C PRO A 31 -7.41 1.55 -0.73
N ASP A 32 -8.14 2.40 -0.01
CA ASP A 32 -7.53 3.45 0.80
C ASP A 32 -6.72 2.80 1.93
N LEU A 33 -5.40 2.95 1.81
CA LEU A 33 -4.41 2.37 2.71
C LEU A 33 -4.55 2.88 4.15
N ASN A 34 -5.27 3.98 4.39
CA ASN A 34 -5.50 4.55 5.72
C ASN A 34 -6.70 3.92 6.44
N THR A 35 -7.62 3.30 5.72
CA THR A 35 -8.80 2.62 6.28
C THR A 35 -8.61 1.10 6.42
N VAL A 36 -7.52 0.55 5.87
CA VAL A 36 -7.17 -0.87 5.97
C VAL A 36 -6.67 -1.21 7.38
N LYS A 37 -7.30 -2.20 8.03
CA LYS A 37 -6.84 -2.76 9.31
C LYS A 37 -5.39 -3.22 9.21
N HIS A 38 -4.56 -2.71 10.11
CA HIS A 38 -3.18 -3.14 10.27
C HIS A 38 -3.11 -4.47 11.02
N GLN A 39 -2.27 -5.38 10.55
CA GLN A 39 -1.92 -6.62 11.23
C GLN A 39 -0.50 -6.51 11.78
N ARG A 40 -0.34 -6.75 13.08
CA ARG A 40 0.95 -6.68 13.76
C ARG A 40 1.47 -8.09 14.04
N PHE A 41 2.64 -8.41 13.50
CA PHE A 41 3.36 -9.64 13.77
C PHE A 41 4.54 -9.34 14.68
N VAL A 42 4.71 -10.17 15.70
CA VAL A 42 5.85 -10.07 16.62
C VAL A 42 6.54 -11.42 16.67
N GLY A 43 7.83 -11.44 16.37
CA GLY A 43 8.70 -12.58 16.53
C GLY A 43 9.74 -12.27 17.60
N ILE A 44 9.99 -13.20 18.52
CA ILE A 44 11.03 -13.08 19.52
C ILE A 44 11.98 -14.27 19.33
N ARG A 45 13.27 -13.99 19.18
CA ARG A 45 14.30 -15.03 19.07
C ARG A 45 15.48 -14.66 19.97
N LYS A 46 15.70 -15.47 21.00
CA LYS A 46 16.66 -15.16 22.07
C LYS A 46 16.34 -13.78 22.68
N GLN A 47 17.21 -12.79 22.53
CA GLN A 47 17.04 -11.43 23.05
C GLN A 47 16.64 -10.42 21.95
N ASP A 48 16.53 -10.87 20.69
CA ASP A 48 16.17 -10.01 19.57
C ASP A 48 14.66 -10.06 19.32
N THR A 49 14.11 -8.92 18.90
CA THR A 49 12.68 -8.77 18.64
C THR A 49 12.44 -8.27 17.22
N THR A 50 11.60 -8.97 16.47
CA THR A 50 11.13 -8.54 15.15
C THR A 50 9.69 -8.07 15.25
N ILE A 51 9.39 -6.90 14.69
CA ILE A 51 8.04 -6.34 14.65
C ILE A 51 7.72 -6.01 13.20
N ALA A 52 6.67 -6.62 12.65
CA ALA A 52 6.15 -6.28 11.32
C ALA A 52 4.72 -5.72 11.42
N VAL A 53 4.47 -4.62 10.72
CA VAL A 53 3.14 -4.01 10.62
C VAL A 53 2.71 -4.05 9.17
N ILE A 54 1.72 -4.87 8.88
CA ILE A 54 1.26 -5.20 7.53
C ILE A 54 -0.12 -4.62 7.28
N LYS A 55 -0.33 -4.08 6.08
CA LYS A 55 -1.63 -3.71 5.53
C LYS A 55 -1.91 -4.59 4.32
N VAL A 56 -3.17 -5.01 4.16
CA VAL A 56 -3.62 -5.89 3.07
C VAL A 56 -4.57 -5.15 2.16
N ALA A 57 -4.27 -5.18 0.86
CA ALA A 57 -5.05 -4.58 -0.21
C ALA A 57 -5.40 -5.67 -1.23
N GLY A 58 -6.57 -6.32 -1.05
CA GLY A 58 -6.94 -7.48 -1.85
C GLY A 58 -5.98 -8.65 -1.61
N THR A 59 -5.25 -9.09 -2.64
CA THR A 59 -4.24 -10.15 -2.53
C THR A 59 -2.83 -9.63 -2.30
N ASP A 60 -2.61 -8.31 -2.38
CA ASP A 60 -1.30 -7.71 -2.14
C ASP A 60 -1.21 -7.20 -0.71
N PHE A 61 -0.02 -7.24 -0.14
CA PHE A 61 0.26 -6.62 1.15
C PHE A 61 1.51 -5.75 1.07
N TYR A 62 1.54 -4.75 1.95
CA TYR A 62 2.67 -3.84 2.12
C TYR A 62 2.75 -3.40 3.58
N GLY A 63 3.91 -2.99 4.04
CA GLY A 63 4.11 -2.64 5.43
C GLY A 63 5.55 -2.28 5.76
N SER A 64 5.82 -2.19 7.05
CA SER A 64 7.17 -2.03 7.58
C SER A 64 7.53 -3.22 8.48
N MET A 65 8.82 -3.49 8.56
CA MET A 65 9.37 -4.42 9.54
C MET A 65 10.61 -3.81 10.18
N GLU A 66 10.76 -4.07 11.47
CA GLU A 66 11.93 -3.71 12.25
C GLU A 66 12.49 -4.94 12.96
N VAL A 67 13.81 -5.05 13.01
CA VAL A 67 14.54 -6.02 13.82
C VAL A 67 15.34 -5.26 14.85
N LEU A 68 14.96 -5.43 16.12
CA LEU A 68 15.60 -4.83 17.28
C LEU A 68 16.59 -5.85 17.84
N TYR A 69 17.88 -5.54 17.71
CA TYR A 69 18.93 -6.39 18.26
C TYR A 69 19.23 -5.99 19.71
N HIS A 70 19.52 -6.97 20.56
CA HIS A 70 19.81 -6.71 21.98
C HIS A 70 20.99 -5.74 22.19
N VAL A 71 21.92 -5.67 21.24
CA VAL A 71 23.13 -4.84 21.26
C VAL A 71 22.90 -3.37 20.89
N GLY A 72 21.64 -2.92 20.82
CA GLY A 72 21.28 -1.52 20.54
C GLY A 72 21.27 -1.13 19.06
N MET A 73 21.46 -2.10 18.16
CA MET A 73 21.34 -1.91 16.71
C MET A 73 19.89 -2.18 16.26
N LYS A 74 19.51 -1.57 15.13
CA LYS A 74 18.19 -1.79 14.54
C LYS A 74 18.24 -1.81 13.02
N ASP A 75 17.63 -2.85 12.45
CA ASP A 75 17.31 -2.84 11.02
C ASP A 75 15.87 -2.39 10.85
N SER A 76 15.63 -1.48 9.92
CA SER A 76 14.27 -1.05 9.55
C SER A 76 14.10 -1.03 8.05
N GLY A 77 12.91 -1.40 7.60
CA GLY A 77 12.68 -1.57 6.18
C GLY A 77 11.22 -1.80 5.80
N ILE A 78 11.02 -2.02 4.51
CA ILE A 78 9.73 -2.17 3.87
C ILE A 78 9.50 -3.65 3.57
N VAL A 79 8.29 -4.12 3.83
CA VAL A 79 7.84 -5.46 3.47
C VAL A 79 6.71 -5.36 2.45
N LYS A 80 6.79 -6.18 1.40
CA LYS A 80 5.73 -6.25 0.38
C LYS A 80 5.63 -7.64 -0.21
N GLY A 81 4.44 -8.04 -0.62
CA GLY A 81 4.22 -9.35 -1.20
C GLY A 81 2.75 -9.68 -1.43
N LYS A 82 2.44 -10.97 -1.44
CA LYS A 82 1.10 -11.49 -1.66
C LYS A 82 0.57 -12.29 -0.47
N LEU A 83 -0.72 -12.11 -0.22
CA LEU A 83 -1.52 -12.92 0.69
C LEU A 83 -2.12 -14.10 -0.09
N TYR A 84 -1.86 -15.31 0.39
CA TYR A 84 -2.39 -16.55 -0.15
C TYR A 84 -3.47 -17.10 0.81
N GLY A 85 -4.69 -17.20 0.30
CA GLY A 85 -5.87 -17.44 1.14
C GLY A 85 -6.03 -16.31 2.15
N ASP A 86 -6.29 -16.67 3.42
CA ASP A 86 -6.56 -15.69 4.48
C ASP A 86 -5.45 -15.60 5.54
N THR A 87 -4.38 -16.38 5.37
CA THR A 87 -3.41 -16.62 6.46
C THR A 87 -1.94 -16.51 6.08
N LEU A 88 -1.54 -16.83 4.84
CA LEU A 88 -0.14 -16.91 4.46
C LEU A 88 0.30 -15.66 3.69
N PHE A 89 1.21 -14.90 4.28
CA PHE A 89 1.84 -13.75 3.65
C PHE A 89 3.21 -14.18 3.14
N ALA A 90 3.44 -14.15 1.83
CA ALA A 90 4.75 -14.41 1.25
C ALA A 90 5.22 -13.20 0.45
N GLY A 91 6.45 -12.77 0.70
CA GLY A 91 6.98 -11.57 0.11
C GLY A 91 8.43 -11.36 0.45
N ASP A 92 8.85 -10.10 0.39
CA ASP A 92 10.23 -9.70 0.57
C ASP A 92 10.34 -8.54 1.55
N TYR A 93 11.40 -8.59 2.34
CA TYR A 93 11.84 -7.54 3.24
C TYR A 93 13.03 -6.83 2.63
N TYR A 94 12.84 -5.55 2.34
CA TYR A 94 13.89 -4.67 1.86
C TYR A 94 14.30 -3.77 3.00
N HIS A 95 15.57 -3.81 3.39
CA HIS A 95 16.07 -3.01 4.51
C HIS A 95 17.47 -2.50 4.28
N LEU A 96 17.80 -1.47 5.06
CA LEU A 96 19.17 -1.05 5.29
C LEU A 96 19.57 -1.63 6.64
N HIS A 97 20.71 -2.31 6.66
CA HIS A 97 21.32 -2.70 7.92
C HIS A 97 21.95 -1.46 8.56
N ASP A 98 21.90 -1.37 9.89
CA ASP A 98 22.49 -0.25 10.61
C ASP A 98 23.98 -0.08 10.24
N GLY A 99 24.36 1.12 9.81
CA GLY A 99 25.71 1.43 9.32
C GLY A 99 26.04 0.98 7.88
N GLN A 100 25.07 0.58 7.07
CA GLN A 100 25.29 0.21 5.66
C GLN A 100 24.52 1.08 4.67
N ASP A 101 25.11 1.28 3.49
CA ASP A 101 24.57 2.15 2.42
C ASP A 101 23.78 1.39 1.34
N HIS A 102 23.69 0.06 1.44
CA HIS A 102 23.06 -0.77 0.42
C HIS A 102 21.80 -1.46 0.92
N TRP A 103 20.74 -1.40 0.10
CA TRP A 103 19.51 -2.12 0.38
C TRP A 103 19.72 -3.62 0.23
N MET A 104 19.38 -4.37 1.27
CA MET A 104 19.34 -5.83 1.25
C MET A 104 17.91 -6.31 1.03
N ARG A 105 17.77 -7.42 0.29
CA ARG A 105 16.49 -8.13 0.10
C ARG A 105 16.52 -9.49 0.81
N VAL A 106 15.55 -9.73 1.68
CA VAL A 106 15.38 -11.00 2.39
C VAL A 106 13.97 -11.54 2.12
N PRO A 107 13.82 -12.73 1.51
CA PRO A 107 12.52 -13.38 1.38
C PRO A 107 11.91 -13.66 2.75
N LEU A 108 10.62 -13.40 2.93
CA LEU A 108 9.92 -13.59 4.19
C LEU A 108 8.59 -14.33 4.01
N ARG A 109 8.20 -15.03 5.06
CA ARG A 109 6.86 -15.59 5.21
C ARG A 109 6.31 -15.27 6.59
N LEU A 110 5.09 -14.75 6.65
CA LEU A 110 4.34 -14.56 7.89
C LEU A 110 3.10 -15.43 7.84
N LEU A 111 2.81 -16.12 8.94
CA LEU A 111 1.60 -16.92 9.08
C LEU A 111 0.71 -16.28 10.12
N LYS A 112 -0.47 -15.84 9.69
CA LYS A 112 -1.51 -15.39 10.61
C LYS A 112 -2.15 -16.60 11.27
N ARG A 113 -2.21 -16.58 12.59
CA ARG A 113 -2.92 -17.60 13.36
C ARG A 113 -4.42 -17.34 13.21
N GLN A 114 -5.23 -18.35 12.92
CA GLN A 114 -6.67 -18.19 12.98
C GLN A 114 -7.07 -17.70 14.40
N ASN A 115 -7.95 -16.69 14.47
CA ASN A 115 -8.40 -15.97 15.68
C ASN A 115 -7.43 -14.98 16.37
N LYS A 116 -6.23 -14.69 15.85
CA LYS A 116 -5.38 -13.60 16.35
C LYS A 116 -4.67 -12.83 15.24
#